data_AF-A0A3A1VH76-F1
#
_entry.id   AF-A0A3A1VH76-F1
#
_cell.length_a   1.000
_cell.length_b   1.000
_cell.length_c   1.000
_cell.angle_alpha   90.00
_cell.angle_beta   90.00
_cell.angle_gamma   90.00
#
_symmetry.space_group_name_H-M   'P 1'
#
loop_
_entity.id
_entity.type
_entity.pdbx_description
1 polymer ?
#
loop_
_entity_poly.entity_id
_entity_poly.type
_entity_poly.pdbx_seq_one_letter_code
_entity_poly.pdbx_strand_id
1 'polypeptide(L)'
;MVEKSERIPEGQEQTDTDLYYTAANARLWLWRGLRRSASRIGRHGVIWDGSGWSVDKEEVQPIADEISCEYCVTPMGGQWDGAGYAVVFHESGAGNRLSMYIGDSPVGPFRNPIRLYACPEPLQGKTIYAYSAKAHPHLSARGELLSSYNVNATSKNSHMEHGCIYRPRFVNIRQIRLR
;
A
#
# COMPACT_ATOMS: atom_id res chain seq x y z
N MET A 1 32.13 -20.56 -13.16
CA MET A 1 31.47 -21.71 -12.51
C MET A 1 30.13 -21.22 -12.01
N VAL A 2 29.06 -21.80 -12.53
CA VAL A 2 27.67 -21.43 -12.25
C VAL A 2 27.34 -21.90 -10.83
N GLU A 3 27.15 -20.98 -9.89
CA GLU A 3 26.49 -21.31 -8.63
C GLU A 3 25.02 -21.55 -8.92
N LYS A 4 24.57 -22.77 -8.65
CA LYS A 4 23.18 -23.20 -8.81
C LYS A 4 22.30 -22.32 -7.92
N SER A 5 21.23 -21.79 -8.49
CA SER A 5 20.11 -21.22 -7.74
C SER A 5 19.51 -22.30 -6.84
N GLU A 6 19.93 -22.34 -5.58
CA GLU A 6 19.27 -23.18 -4.59
C GLU A 6 17.93 -22.51 -4.25
N ARG A 7 16.83 -23.11 -4.75
CA ARG A 7 15.50 -22.80 -4.21
C ARG A 7 15.50 -23.17 -2.74
N ILE A 8 15.13 -22.23 -1.88
CA ILE A 8 14.95 -22.48 -0.46
C ILE A 8 13.86 -23.56 -0.32
N PRO A 9 14.15 -24.71 0.32
CA PRO A 9 13.15 -25.78 0.48
C PRO A 9 11.94 -25.29 1.27
N GLU A 10 10.74 -25.60 0.77
CA GLU A 10 9.51 -25.38 1.52
C GLU A 10 9.53 -26.22 2.81
N GLY A 11 9.67 -25.56 3.97
CA GLY A 11 9.31 -26.18 5.25
C GLY A 11 10.16 -25.89 6.48
N GLN A 12 11.36 -25.29 6.42
CA GLN A 12 12.23 -25.24 7.61
C GLN A 12 12.85 -23.90 8.05
N GLU A 13 12.46 -22.75 7.49
CA GLU A 13 12.99 -21.45 7.99
C GLU A 13 12.00 -20.27 7.91
N GLN A 14 10.70 -20.53 8.08
CA GLN A 14 9.66 -19.52 7.86
C GLN A 14 9.33 -18.62 9.06
N THR A 15 9.91 -18.84 10.24
CA THR A 15 9.42 -18.24 11.50
C THR A 15 10.03 -16.90 11.90
N ASP A 16 11.05 -16.38 11.19
CA ASP A 16 11.70 -15.09 11.54
C ASP A 16 11.77 -14.11 10.34
N THR A 17 10.87 -14.25 9.37
CA THR A 17 10.80 -13.34 8.20
C THR A 17 9.53 -12.51 8.20
N ASP A 18 9.64 -11.27 7.73
CA ASP A 18 8.54 -10.34 7.50
C ASP A 18 8.45 -9.95 6.02
N LEU A 19 7.30 -9.40 5.65
CA LEU A 19 7.04 -8.84 4.33
C LEU A 19 7.23 -7.32 4.36
N TYR A 20 7.89 -6.83 3.33
CA TYR A 20 8.20 -5.42 3.14
C TYR A 20 7.75 -4.99 1.76
N TYR A 21 7.07 -3.86 1.72
CA TYR A 21 6.54 -3.30 0.50
C TYR A 21 7.30 -2.03 0.16
N THR A 22 7.55 -1.77 -1.12
CA THR A 22 7.99 -0.47 -1.62
C THR A 22 7.23 -0.09 -2.88
N ALA A 23 7.06 1.20 -3.15
CA ALA A 23 6.47 1.68 -4.40
C ALA A 23 7.47 2.50 -5.21
N ALA A 24 7.59 2.19 -6.50
CA ALA A 24 8.42 2.90 -7.45
C ALA A 24 7.80 2.82 -8.85
N ASN A 25 7.87 3.92 -9.62
CA ASN A 25 7.31 4.00 -10.98
C ASN A 25 5.83 3.56 -11.05
N ALA A 26 5.03 4.03 -10.09
CA ALA A 26 3.61 3.68 -9.93
C ALA A 26 3.33 2.17 -9.73
N ARG A 27 4.32 1.39 -9.31
CA ARG A 27 4.21 -0.04 -9.06
C ARG A 27 4.52 -0.38 -7.61
N LEU A 28 3.81 -1.37 -7.09
CA LEU A 28 4.05 -1.93 -5.76
C LEU A 28 4.92 -3.18 -5.89
N TRP A 29 6.00 -3.20 -5.13
CA TRP A 29 7.00 -4.26 -5.10
C TRP A 29 7.02 -4.90 -3.72
N LEU A 30 7.38 -6.17 -3.66
CA LEU A 30 7.38 -6.95 -2.43
C LEU A 30 8.70 -7.69 -2.25
N TRP A 31 9.19 -7.66 -1.03
CA TRP A 31 10.36 -8.36 -0.57
C TRP A 31 10.07 -9.05 0.77
N ARG A 32 10.68 -10.21 1.00
CA ARG A 32 10.65 -10.94 2.25
C ARG A 32 12.06 -10.99 2.84
N GLY A 33 12.19 -10.63 4.11
CA GLY A 33 13.48 -10.62 4.80
C GLY A 33 13.37 -10.86 6.29
N LEU A 34 14.51 -11.08 6.94
CA LEU A 34 14.56 -11.35 8.38
C LEU A 34 14.03 -10.16 9.21
N ARG A 35 13.17 -10.45 10.19
CA ARG A 35 12.52 -9.49 11.10
C ARG A 35 13.52 -8.57 11.82
N ARG A 36 14.73 -9.06 12.10
CA ARG A 36 15.82 -8.32 12.79
C ARG A 36 16.77 -7.57 11.85
N SER A 37 16.48 -7.52 10.55
CA SER A 37 17.35 -6.95 9.51
C SER A 37 17.07 -5.50 9.14
N ALA A 38 16.18 -4.78 9.84
CA ALA A 38 15.85 -3.39 9.51
C ALA A 38 17.10 -2.46 9.46
N SER A 39 18.19 -2.81 10.15
CA SER A 39 19.49 -2.11 10.11
C SER A 39 20.53 -2.69 9.13
N ARG A 40 20.26 -3.81 8.46
CA ARG A 40 21.16 -4.53 7.54
C ARG A 40 20.42 -5.14 6.34
N ILE A 41 19.53 -4.35 5.74
CA ILE A 41 18.79 -4.68 4.52
C ILE A 41 19.80 -5.05 3.42
N GLY A 42 19.85 -6.32 2.99
CA GLY A 42 20.57 -6.70 1.77
C GLY A 42 21.31 -8.03 1.74
N ARG A 43 21.46 -8.79 2.84
CA ARG A 43 22.21 -10.06 2.80
C ARG A 43 21.39 -11.36 2.87
N HIS A 44 20.14 -11.31 3.32
CA HIS A 44 19.33 -12.52 3.57
C HIS A 44 17.84 -12.29 3.28
N GLY A 45 17.48 -11.96 2.05
CA GLY A 45 16.08 -11.82 1.69
C GLY A 45 15.80 -12.13 0.23
N VAL A 46 14.54 -12.39 -0.06
CA VAL A 46 14.04 -12.85 -1.35
C VAL A 46 12.97 -11.89 -1.86
N ILE A 47 12.97 -11.63 -3.15
CA ILE A 47 12.00 -10.77 -3.83
C ILE A 47 10.89 -11.62 -4.46
N TRP A 48 9.75 -10.99 -4.73
CA TRP A 48 8.67 -11.65 -5.46
C TRP A 48 8.93 -11.62 -6.98
N ASP A 49 8.95 -12.79 -7.62
CA ASP A 49 9.17 -12.94 -9.07
C ASP A 49 7.87 -12.99 -9.91
N GLY A 50 6.71 -12.82 -9.26
CA GLY A 50 5.40 -12.96 -9.90
C GLY A 50 4.71 -14.29 -9.64
N SER A 51 5.47 -15.34 -9.29
CA SER A 51 5.00 -16.69 -9.02
C SER A 51 5.52 -17.27 -7.69
N GLY A 52 6.68 -16.81 -7.23
CA GLY A 52 7.36 -17.28 -6.04
C GLY A 52 8.41 -16.30 -5.51
N TRP A 53 9.27 -16.81 -4.65
CA TRP A 53 10.34 -16.05 -4.01
C TRP A 53 11.69 -16.36 -4.65
N SER A 54 12.36 -15.33 -5.16
CA SER A 54 13.67 -15.44 -5.81
C SER A 54 14.75 -14.65 -5.07
N VAL A 55 15.99 -15.14 -5.14
CA VAL A 55 17.19 -14.40 -4.71
C VAL A 55 17.74 -13.51 -5.81
N ASP A 56 17.36 -13.75 -7.07
CA ASP A 56 17.77 -12.94 -8.21
C ASP A 56 16.87 -11.71 -8.33
N LYS A 57 17.46 -10.54 -8.09
CA LYS A 57 16.76 -9.25 -8.15
C LYS A 57 16.27 -8.88 -9.55
N GLU A 58 16.87 -9.44 -10.61
CA GLU A 58 16.50 -9.13 -12.00
C GLU A 58 15.17 -9.80 -12.40
N GLU A 59 14.72 -10.80 -11.63
CA GLU A 59 13.44 -11.50 -11.85
C GLU A 59 12.24 -10.78 -11.22
N VAL A 60 12.47 -9.66 -10.53
CA VAL A 60 11.42 -8.98 -9.75
C VAL A 60 10.22 -8.56 -10.58
N GLN A 61 9.04 -8.88 -10.08
CA GLN A 61 7.76 -8.47 -10.67
C GLN A 61 6.92 -7.66 -9.69
N PRO A 62 6.18 -6.64 -10.17
CA PRO A 62 5.27 -5.89 -9.33
C PRO A 62 4.05 -6.72 -8.95
N ILE A 63 3.50 -6.47 -7.76
CA ILE A 63 2.26 -7.09 -7.27
C ILE A 63 1.02 -6.23 -7.52
N ALA A 64 1.20 -4.95 -7.84
CA ALA A 64 0.16 -4.02 -8.25
C ALA A 64 0.74 -2.89 -9.11
N ASP A 65 -0.08 -2.33 -9.99
CA ASP A 65 0.21 -1.11 -10.76
C ASP A 65 -0.66 0.06 -10.27
N GLU A 66 -0.42 1.25 -10.78
CA GLU A 66 -1.15 2.50 -10.49
C GLU A 66 -1.14 2.93 -9.01
N ILE A 67 -0.11 2.55 -8.25
CA ILE A 67 0.05 2.86 -6.82
C ILE A 67 0.80 4.17 -6.59
N SER A 68 0.35 4.99 -5.62
CA SER A 68 1.12 6.15 -5.17
C SER A 68 2.38 5.79 -4.40
N CYS A 69 3.36 6.70 -4.37
CA CYS A 69 4.57 6.54 -3.53
C CYS A 69 4.23 6.36 -2.05
N GLU A 70 3.11 6.92 -1.60
CA GLU A 70 2.58 6.74 -0.26
C GLU A 70 1.28 5.93 -0.30
N TYR A 71 1.31 4.77 0.35
CA TYR A 71 0.21 3.81 0.37
C TYR A 71 0.15 3.11 1.74
N CYS A 72 -0.83 2.23 1.90
CA CYS A 72 -0.95 1.35 3.05
C CYS A 72 -1.43 -0.03 2.61
N VAL A 73 -0.60 -1.06 2.81
CA VAL A 73 -1.01 -2.46 2.74
C VAL A 73 -1.41 -2.89 4.14
N THR A 74 -2.62 -3.42 4.31
CA THR A 74 -3.12 -3.84 5.62
C THR A 74 -3.86 -5.18 5.52
N PRO A 75 -3.60 -6.13 6.43
CA PRO A 75 -4.46 -7.29 6.58
C PRO A 75 -5.83 -6.80 7.08
N MET A 76 -6.90 -7.26 6.42
CA MET A 76 -8.25 -6.83 6.73
C MET A 76 -8.83 -7.57 7.93
N GLY A 77 -8.24 -8.68 8.39
CA GLY A 77 -8.60 -9.30 9.68
C GLY A 77 -10.08 -9.66 9.86
N GLY A 78 -10.80 -9.91 8.76
CA GLY A 78 -12.25 -10.17 8.78
C GLY A 78 -13.14 -8.93 8.85
N GLN A 79 -12.59 -7.73 8.60
CA GLN A 79 -13.35 -6.48 8.57
C GLN A 79 -14.50 -6.55 7.56
N TRP A 80 -14.22 -7.11 6.38
CA TRP A 80 -15.16 -7.39 5.31
C TRP A 80 -15.06 -8.85 4.88
N ASP A 81 -16.21 -9.47 4.63
CA ASP A 81 -16.27 -10.85 4.15
C ASP A 81 -15.56 -10.96 2.79
N GLY A 82 -14.65 -11.93 2.68
CA GLY A 82 -13.90 -12.19 1.45
C GLY A 82 -12.75 -11.21 1.17
N ALA A 83 -12.43 -10.28 2.08
CA ALA A 83 -11.27 -9.41 1.94
C ALA A 83 -10.12 -9.89 2.85
N GLY A 84 -9.04 -10.41 2.26
CA GLY A 84 -7.83 -10.79 3.01
C GLY A 84 -6.95 -9.58 3.33
N TYR A 85 -6.65 -8.78 2.30
CA TYR A 85 -5.78 -7.62 2.34
C TYR A 85 -6.39 -6.45 1.60
N ALA A 86 -6.13 -5.25 2.07
CA ALA A 86 -6.41 -4.01 1.35
C ALA A 86 -5.12 -3.23 1.09
N VAL A 87 -5.04 -2.61 -0.08
CA VAL A 87 -4.01 -1.62 -0.41
C VAL A 87 -4.70 -0.29 -0.67
N VAL A 88 -4.53 0.68 0.22
CA VAL A 88 -5.15 2.02 0.10
C VAL A 88 -4.11 3.04 -0.36
N PHE A 89 -4.47 3.87 -1.34
CA PHE A 89 -3.54 4.77 -2.03
C PHE A 89 -4.27 5.95 -2.69
N HIS A 90 -3.52 6.94 -3.21
CA HIS A 90 -4.07 7.97 -4.11
C HIS A 90 -3.75 7.63 -5.56
N GLU A 91 -4.72 7.81 -6.45
CA GLU A 91 -4.44 7.69 -7.89
C GLU A 91 -3.44 8.76 -8.35
N SER A 92 -2.62 8.42 -9.34
CA SER A 92 -1.63 9.33 -9.96
C SER A 92 -0.57 9.89 -8.99
N GLY A 93 -0.24 9.17 -7.91
CA GLY A 93 0.84 9.55 -6.97
C GLY A 93 0.39 10.51 -5.87
N ALA A 94 -0.15 11.66 -6.27
CA ALA A 94 -0.85 12.60 -5.42
C ALA A 94 -2.03 13.16 -6.23
N GLY A 95 -3.23 13.17 -5.65
CA GLY A 95 -4.42 13.37 -6.46
C GLY A 95 -5.66 13.68 -5.65
N ASN A 96 -6.78 13.83 -6.35
CA ASN A 96 -8.07 14.11 -5.74
C ASN A 96 -8.89 12.84 -5.46
N ARG A 97 -8.28 11.65 -5.56
CA ARG A 97 -9.03 10.39 -5.44
C ARG A 97 -8.27 9.37 -4.62
N LEU A 98 -8.93 8.95 -3.55
CA LEU A 98 -8.56 7.82 -2.72
C LEU A 98 -9.15 6.56 -3.34
N SER A 99 -8.28 5.59 -3.59
CA SER A 99 -8.61 4.31 -4.21
C SER A 99 -7.99 3.16 -3.45
N MET A 100 -8.46 1.95 -3.73
CA MET A 100 -8.05 0.76 -3.01
C MET A 100 -8.07 -0.48 -3.87
N TYR A 101 -7.11 -1.36 -3.65
CA TYR A 101 -7.19 -2.76 -4.07
C TYR A 101 -7.63 -3.64 -2.91
N ILE A 102 -8.35 -4.71 -3.23
CA ILE A 102 -8.59 -5.85 -2.34
C ILE A 102 -7.91 -7.05 -2.97
N GLY A 103 -7.29 -7.88 -2.13
CA GLY A 103 -6.71 -9.16 -2.53
C GLY A 103 -6.84 -10.19 -1.42
N ASP A 104 -6.73 -11.46 -1.78
CA ASP A 104 -6.90 -12.57 -0.82
C ASP A 104 -5.64 -12.81 0.02
N SER A 105 -4.48 -12.36 -0.45
CA SER A 105 -3.19 -12.63 0.15
C SER A 105 -2.28 -11.39 0.17
N PRO A 106 -1.14 -11.42 0.90
CA PRO A 106 -0.20 -10.32 0.94
C PRO A 106 0.43 -9.97 -0.43
N VAL A 107 0.39 -10.89 -1.40
CA VAL A 107 0.85 -10.70 -2.79
C VAL A 107 -0.29 -10.34 -3.74
N GLY A 108 -1.53 -10.24 -3.25
CA GLY A 108 -2.72 -9.96 -4.05
C GLY A 108 -3.58 -11.19 -4.32
N PRO A 109 -4.26 -11.28 -5.49
CA PRO A 109 -4.12 -10.37 -6.63
C PRO A 109 -4.64 -8.97 -6.34
N PHE A 110 -3.89 -7.93 -6.72
CA PHE A 110 -4.32 -6.53 -6.62
C PHE A 110 -4.57 -5.97 -8.02
N ARG A 111 -5.82 -6.05 -8.47
CA ARG A 111 -6.24 -5.62 -9.81
C ARG A 111 -7.48 -4.77 -9.72
N ASN A 112 -7.71 -3.92 -10.74
CA ASN A 112 -8.90 -3.10 -10.90
C ASN A 112 -9.25 -2.28 -9.64
N PRO A 113 -8.58 -1.14 -9.43
CA PRO A 113 -8.73 -0.42 -8.18
C PRO A 113 -10.16 0.08 -8.00
N ILE A 114 -10.65 -0.06 -6.78
CA ILE A 114 -11.95 0.45 -6.36
C ILE A 114 -11.76 1.92 -5.99
N ARG A 115 -12.50 2.79 -6.68
CA ARG A 115 -12.53 4.23 -6.40
C ARG A 115 -13.43 4.48 -5.21
N LEU A 116 -12.89 5.07 -4.14
CA LEU A 116 -13.59 5.19 -2.86
C LEU A 116 -14.13 6.59 -2.61
N TYR A 117 -13.26 7.59 -2.69
CA TYR A 117 -13.59 8.95 -2.27
C TYR A 117 -12.87 9.98 -3.13
N ALA A 118 -13.61 11.01 -3.54
CA ALA A 118 -13.06 12.17 -4.21
C ALA A 118 -12.74 13.24 -3.15
N CYS A 119 -11.46 13.47 -2.87
CA CYS A 119 -11.00 14.47 -1.92
C CYS A 119 -11.39 15.87 -2.42
N PRO A 120 -12.17 16.65 -1.65
CA PRO A 120 -12.64 17.96 -2.09
C PRO A 120 -11.57 19.05 -1.96
N GLU A 121 -10.54 18.87 -1.12
CA GLU A 121 -9.56 19.92 -0.83
C GLU A 121 -8.78 20.44 -2.04
N PRO A 122 -8.35 19.59 -3.00
CA PRO A 122 -7.73 20.07 -4.23
C PRO A 122 -8.62 21.00 -5.08
N LEU A 123 -9.95 21.00 -4.88
CA LEU A 123 -10.87 21.92 -5.56
C LEU A 123 -10.88 23.32 -4.95
N GLN A 124 -10.31 23.50 -3.76
CA GLN A 124 -10.27 24.78 -3.04
C GLN A 124 -9.15 25.70 -3.55
N GLY A 125 -8.14 25.15 -4.24
CA GLY A 125 -7.04 25.93 -4.80
C GLY A 125 -6.07 25.08 -5.61
N LYS A 126 -5.52 25.64 -6.69
CA LYS A 126 -4.64 24.94 -7.65
C LYS A 126 -3.34 24.39 -7.04
N THR A 127 -2.97 24.88 -5.87
CA THR A 127 -1.74 24.54 -5.15
C THR A 127 -1.99 23.53 -4.04
N ILE A 128 -3.25 23.15 -3.76
CA ILE A 128 -3.65 22.23 -2.69
C ILE A 128 -3.75 20.82 -3.28
N TYR A 129 -3.22 19.82 -2.56
CA TYR A 129 -3.26 18.42 -2.97
C TYR A 129 -3.48 17.48 -1.78
N ALA A 130 -4.06 16.31 -2.05
CA ALA A 130 -4.24 15.23 -1.09
C ALA A 130 -3.23 14.10 -1.36
N TYR A 131 -2.76 13.47 -0.28
CA TYR A 131 -1.71 12.44 -0.32
C TYR A 131 -1.76 11.53 0.93
N SER A 132 -0.85 10.56 1.02
CA SER A 132 -0.68 9.71 2.22
C SER A 132 -1.93 8.94 2.65
N ALA A 133 -2.58 8.22 1.75
CA ALA A 133 -3.74 7.43 2.14
C ALA A 133 -3.31 6.25 3.03
N LYS A 134 -3.99 6.06 4.17
CA LYS A 134 -3.73 5.00 5.15
C LYS A 134 -5.02 4.31 5.55
N ALA A 135 -4.95 3.01 5.83
CA ALA A 135 -6.07 2.22 6.32
C ALA A 135 -5.86 1.86 7.80
N HIS A 136 -6.93 1.88 8.59
CA HIS A 136 -6.88 1.70 10.05
C HIS A 136 -7.86 0.61 10.51
N PRO A 137 -7.69 -0.66 10.11
CA PRO A 137 -8.63 -1.73 10.47
C PRO A 137 -8.78 -1.90 11.99
N HIS A 138 -7.70 -1.72 12.75
CA HIS A 138 -7.70 -1.78 14.21
C HIS A 138 -8.55 -0.70 14.91
N LEU A 139 -8.88 0.40 14.21
CA LEU A 139 -9.78 1.46 14.69
C LEU A 139 -11.18 1.35 14.06
N SER A 140 -11.40 0.38 13.19
CA SER A 140 -12.61 0.27 12.39
C SER A 140 -13.63 -0.66 13.06
N ALA A 141 -14.91 -0.29 13.01
CA ALA A 141 -15.99 -1.19 13.39
C ALA A 141 -16.19 -2.28 12.32
N ARG A 142 -16.65 -3.47 12.72
CA ARG A 142 -16.91 -4.58 11.78
C ARG A 142 -17.81 -4.11 10.63
N GLY A 143 -17.45 -4.45 9.39
CA GLY A 143 -18.16 -3.99 8.19
C GLY A 143 -17.72 -2.61 7.69
N GLU A 144 -16.77 -1.96 8.34
CA GLU A 144 -16.27 -0.62 7.98
C GLU A 144 -14.74 -0.61 7.91
N LEU A 145 -14.18 0.29 7.11
CA LEU A 145 -12.75 0.56 7.03
C LEU A 145 -12.52 2.06 7.16
N LEU A 146 -11.99 2.47 8.30
CA LEU A 146 -11.54 3.83 8.53
C LEU A 146 -10.26 4.07 7.72
N SER A 147 -10.29 5.06 6.86
CA SER A 147 -9.12 5.51 6.12
C SER A 147 -8.81 6.97 6.44
N SER A 148 -7.53 7.32 6.44
CA SER A 148 -7.08 8.71 6.53
C SER A 148 -6.27 9.13 5.31
N TYR A 149 -6.29 10.42 5.02
CA TYR A 149 -5.34 11.05 4.09
C TYR A 149 -4.90 12.41 4.61
N ASN A 150 -3.76 12.89 4.11
CA ASN A 150 -3.23 14.20 4.44
C ASN A 150 -3.51 15.20 3.31
N VAL A 151 -3.53 16.48 3.66
CA VAL A 151 -3.69 17.60 2.74
C VAL A 151 -2.51 18.54 2.91
N ASN A 152 -1.89 18.93 1.81
CA ASN A 152 -0.77 19.89 1.80
C ASN A 152 -0.95 20.88 0.64
N ALA A 153 -0.13 21.92 0.62
CA ALA A 153 -0.07 22.86 -0.48
C ALA A 153 1.36 23.15 -0.95
N THR A 154 1.54 23.47 -2.22
CA THR A 154 2.83 23.91 -2.78
C THR A 154 3.07 25.41 -2.59
N SER A 155 2.03 26.17 -2.23
CA SER A 155 2.10 27.62 -2.00
C SER A 155 2.02 27.97 -0.52
N LYS A 156 2.86 28.92 -0.10
CA LYS A 156 2.79 29.51 1.24
C LYS A 156 1.48 30.26 1.48
N ASN A 157 0.96 30.96 0.46
CA ASN A 157 -0.28 31.73 0.61
C ASN A 157 -1.46 30.81 0.93
N SER A 158 -1.56 29.67 0.26
CA SER A 158 -2.62 28.69 0.53
C SER A 158 -2.56 28.15 1.96
N HIS A 159 -1.35 27.95 2.52
CA HIS A 159 -1.21 27.58 3.93
C HIS A 159 -1.72 28.66 4.89
N MET A 160 -1.54 29.94 4.54
CA MET A 160 -2.00 31.06 5.36
C MET A 160 -3.51 31.29 5.22
N GLU A 161 -4.06 31.09 4.04
CA GLU A 161 -5.50 31.26 3.75
C GLU A 161 -6.34 30.11 4.32
N HIS A 162 -5.80 28.89 4.33
CA HIS A 162 -6.51 27.69 4.76
C HIS A 162 -5.83 27.05 5.98
N GLY A 163 -6.22 27.48 7.19
CA GLY A 163 -5.64 26.98 8.45
C GLY A 163 -5.89 25.49 8.76
N CYS A 164 -6.70 24.79 7.95
CA CYS A 164 -6.93 23.35 8.06
C CYS A 164 -6.03 22.50 7.15
N ILE A 165 -5.13 23.11 6.38
CA ILE A 165 -4.06 22.39 5.66
C ILE A 165 -3.10 21.78 6.67
N TYR A 166 -2.42 20.70 6.27
CA TYR A 166 -1.45 19.96 7.11
C TYR A 166 -2.09 19.24 8.30
N ARG A 167 -3.34 18.81 8.13
CA ARG A 167 -4.07 17.96 9.07
C ARG A 167 -4.67 16.76 8.34
N PRO A 168 -4.76 15.58 8.98
CA PRO A 168 -5.41 14.43 8.38
C PRO A 168 -6.91 14.69 8.19
N ARG A 169 -7.47 14.03 7.19
CA ARG A 169 -8.90 13.84 6.95
C ARG A 169 -9.21 12.37 7.13
N PHE A 170 -10.40 12.06 7.62
CA PHE A 170 -10.84 10.69 7.84
C PHE A 170 -12.08 10.43 7.00
N VAL A 171 -12.09 9.28 6.33
CA VAL A 171 -13.21 8.78 5.54
C VAL A 171 -13.54 7.39 6.06
N ASN A 172 -14.79 7.18 6.44
CA ASN A 172 -15.25 5.86 6.84
C ASN A 172 -15.86 5.14 5.63
N ILE A 173 -15.23 4.05 5.20
CA ILE A 173 -15.64 3.28 4.03
C ILE A 173 -16.48 2.11 4.53
N ARG A 174 -17.76 2.07 4.15
CA ARG A 174 -18.61 0.90 4.43
C ARG A 174 -18.26 -0.25 3.49
N GLN A 175 -18.52 -1.48 3.92
CA GLN A 175 -18.26 -2.68 3.14
C GLN A 175 -18.72 -2.53 1.69
N ILE A 176 -17.79 -2.77 0.79
CA ILE A 176 -18.03 -2.72 -0.65
C ILE A 176 -18.39 -4.13 -1.07
N ARG A 177 -19.63 -4.32 -1.53
CA ARG A 177 -20.03 -5.58 -2.15
C ARG A 177 -19.45 -5.61 -3.56
N LEU A 178 -18.44 -6.44 -3.75
CA LEU A 178 -17.94 -6.79 -5.08
C LEU A 178 -19.03 -7.65 -5.75
N ARG A 179 -19.50 -7.21 -6.92
CA ARG A 179 -20.52 -7.92 -7.70
C ARG A 179 -19.91 -9.11 -8.41
#